data_AF-A0A1Y1XL84-F1
#
_entry.id   AF-A0A1Y1XL84-F1
#
_cell.length_a   1.000
_cell.length_b   1.000
_cell.length_c   1.000
_cell.angle_alpha   90.00
_cell.angle_beta   90.00
_cell.angle_gamma   90.00
#
_symmetry.space_group_name_H-M   'P 1'
#
loop_
_entity.id
_entity.type
_entity.pdbx_description
1 polymer ?
#
loop_
_entity_poly.entity_id
_entity_poly.type
_entity_poly.pdbx_seq_one_letter_code
_entity_poly.pdbx_strand_id
1 'polypeptide(L)'
;MNIITFLTTIFIYAQLIILAASQSGIESGKDYNIVSVLSGKYVTAASNGNVQQYEKLNNDKSQIWRLESAGNGRFAILQGNMAMTVENGNNNNGNNIYMSEYRKTTAQHFSINRADNSYYIVAQCTVNAALDVFDQSKENGANIDQWDYWGGDNQKFYIFPAGQDGPSNGSTNGSNGAYLFAFFQGNAPEKEQLSYALSTDGYHFNILNNGNSIWKSSVGTGCLRDPFILKGEDGTYFLLATDMRSYSGWDSNRNILTARSTDLIHWTNVSLIEVCNKYPIFQRGDRAWAPQAIYDPEKQAYMIYFAVRVPSNGNKTIMYYAHSKDMTRFDTTPQLLFAPKNGNEAIDADIIYQGGRYYMYYKDETRKTINLALAEHASGPYQEIKQLSDNGIEVEGCNIYPVVGTNKWLMMSDAYVNGYFVLQETTDLVNFRTLNRNTYGFNFTPRHGYVIPVSPSQYNALLKAYPSRGMYTINVPTTTTTVKKTTTTTAPVNTSGAVNEIPYSYPYCKTTKDVAFDDGTLQWGVENDNWCIIKGQSAQKCNCWAQKLGYPCCTEKVIYYSDGDGDWGFENNQWCGIMKC
;
A
#
# COMPACT_ATOMS: atom_id res chain seq x y z
N MET A 1 45.58 41.65 -25.57
CA MET A 1 45.23 40.63 -24.55
C MET A 1 43.71 40.60 -24.49
N ASN A 2 43.11 39.55 -25.05
CA ASN A 2 41.79 39.59 -25.68
C ASN A 2 40.63 39.40 -24.69
N ILE A 3 39.59 40.21 -24.87
CA ILE A 3 38.30 40.18 -24.17
C ILE A 3 37.60 38.80 -24.24
N ILE A 4 37.99 37.97 -25.22
CA ILE A 4 37.50 36.60 -25.42
C ILE A 4 37.96 35.66 -24.29
N THR A 5 39.14 35.88 -23.69
CA THR A 5 39.64 35.04 -22.60
C THR A 5 39.02 35.39 -21.24
N PHE A 6 38.28 36.51 -21.13
CA PHE A 6 37.58 36.90 -19.90
C PHE A 6 36.13 36.37 -19.87
N LEU A 7 35.50 36.22 -21.04
CA LEU A 7 34.13 35.71 -21.18
C LEU A 7 34.04 34.18 -21.05
N THR A 8 35.07 33.44 -21.46
CA THR A 8 35.11 31.97 -21.32
C THR A 8 35.29 31.52 -19.87
N THR A 9 36.05 32.25 -19.06
CA THR A 9 36.21 31.97 -17.62
C THR A 9 34.91 32.23 -16.85
N ILE A 10 34.14 33.27 -17.21
CA ILE A 10 32.85 33.58 -16.58
C ILE A 10 31.79 32.50 -16.91
N PHE A 11 31.79 31.95 -18.13
CA PHE A 11 30.87 30.88 -18.53
C PHE A 11 31.16 29.53 -17.87
N ILE A 12 32.43 29.19 -17.64
CA ILE A 12 32.84 27.95 -16.95
C ILE A 12 32.50 28.04 -15.46
N TYR A 13 32.65 29.21 -14.82
CA TYR A 13 32.21 29.42 -13.43
C TYR A 13 30.69 29.39 -13.29
N ALA A 14 29.92 29.94 -14.24
CA ALA A 14 28.46 29.84 -14.24
C ALA A 14 27.99 28.37 -14.38
N GLN A 15 28.64 27.55 -15.22
CA GLN A 15 28.33 26.12 -15.35
C GLN A 15 28.76 25.28 -14.12
N LEU A 16 29.86 25.62 -13.44
CA LEU A 16 30.20 24.98 -12.16
C LEU A 16 29.27 25.37 -11.01
N ILE A 17 28.75 26.61 -11.00
CA ILE A 17 27.76 27.07 -10.00
C ILE A 17 26.40 26.38 -10.22
N ILE A 18 26.03 26.08 -11.46
CA ILE A 18 24.83 25.30 -11.80
C ILE A 18 24.99 23.81 -11.40
N LEU A 19 26.22 23.26 -11.39
CA LEU A 19 26.47 21.88 -10.96
C LEU A 19 26.41 21.65 -9.44
N ALA A 20 26.69 22.66 -8.61
CA ALA A 20 26.61 22.49 -7.15
C ALA A 20 25.16 22.54 -6.63
N ALA A 21 24.31 23.38 -7.24
CA ALA A 21 22.88 23.41 -6.95
C ALA A 21 22.14 22.16 -7.48
N SER A 22 22.69 21.48 -8.49
CA SER A 22 22.09 20.27 -9.05
C SER A 22 22.31 18.99 -8.22
N GLN A 23 23.15 19.04 -7.17
CA GLN A 23 23.46 17.86 -6.35
C GLN A 23 22.47 17.63 -5.20
N SER A 24 21.84 18.69 -4.67
CA SER A 24 20.81 18.59 -3.63
C SER A 24 19.39 18.40 -4.19
N GLY A 25 19.14 18.83 -5.43
CA GLY A 25 17.79 18.85 -5.99
C GLY A 25 16.87 19.93 -5.36
N ILE A 26 17.45 20.89 -4.64
CA ILE A 26 16.75 22.03 -4.04
C ILE A 26 16.84 23.24 -4.97
N GLU A 27 15.69 23.78 -5.36
CA GLU A 27 15.58 25.02 -6.13
C GLU A 27 15.68 26.24 -5.20
N SER A 28 16.58 27.16 -5.54
CA SER A 28 16.72 28.46 -4.86
C SER A 28 15.46 29.30 -5.04
N GLY A 29 15.11 30.00 -3.97
CA GLY A 29 13.99 30.94 -3.95
C GLY A 29 12.63 30.25 -4.01
N LYS A 30 12.53 29.03 -3.52
CA LYS A 30 11.28 28.30 -3.30
C LYS A 30 11.06 28.07 -1.82
N ASP A 31 9.79 27.85 -1.49
CA ASP A 31 9.34 27.58 -0.14
C ASP A 31 9.25 26.06 0.06
N TYR A 32 9.74 25.58 1.19
CA TYR A 32 9.82 24.17 1.53
C TYR A 32 9.30 23.93 2.94
N ASN A 33 8.86 22.71 3.20
CA ASN A 33 8.82 22.18 4.54
C ASN A 33 10.08 21.33 4.77
N ILE A 34 10.59 21.37 6.02
CA ILE A 34 11.70 20.55 6.48
C ILE A 34 11.16 19.66 7.58
N VAL A 35 11.33 18.34 7.47
CA VAL A 35 10.70 17.36 8.36
C VAL A 35 11.75 16.42 8.90
N SER A 36 11.81 16.23 10.21
CA SER A 36 12.73 15.29 10.85
C SER A 36 12.44 13.86 10.39
N VAL A 37 13.47 13.12 9.98
CA VAL A 37 13.35 11.68 9.66
C VAL A 37 13.03 10.87 10.91
N LEU A 38 13.57 11.26 12.07
CA LEU A 38 13.37 10.58 13.35
C LEU A 38 11.90 10.51 13.79
N SER A 39 11.17 11.61 13.61
CA SER A 39 9.84 11.81 14.22
C SER A 39 8.73 12.05 13.20
N GLY A 40 9.07 12.45 11.96
CA GLY A 40 8.11 12.96 10.99
C GLY A 40 7.54 14.35 11.33
N LYS A 41 8.10 15.03 12.34
CA LYS A 41 7.67 16.37 12.76
C LYS A 41 8.37 17.46 11.95
N TYR A 42 7.68 18.58 11.81
CA TYR A 42 8.12 19.72 11.02
C TYR A 42 9.09 20.57 11.85
N VAL A 43 10.21 20.94 11.23
CA VAL A 43 11.08 22.00 11.76
C VAL A 43 10.27 23.29 11.76
N THR A 44 10.16 23.90 12.93
CA THR A 44 9.23 24.97 13.26
C THR A 44 9.99 26.10 13.95
N ALA A 45 9.81 27.33 13.46
CA ALA A 45 10.25 28.52 14.15
C ALA A 45 9.25 28.87 15.28
N ALA A 46 9.63 28.62 16.52
CA ALA A 46 8.80 28.95 17.67
C ALA A 46 8.69 30.47 17.87
N SER A 47 7.62 30.90 18.52
CA SER A 47 7.33 32.33 18.76
C SER A 47 8.39 33.06 19.58
N ASN A 48 9.20 32.32 20.36
CA ASN A 48 10.33 32.86 21.12
C ASN A 48 11.63 32.96 20.30
N GLY A 49 11.59 32.65 18.99
CA GLY A 49 12.74 32.66 18.10
C GLY A 49 13.56 31.36 18.08
N ASN A 50 13.19 30.35 18.88
CA ASN A 50 13.84 29.05 18.85
C ASN A 50 13.48 28.24 17.60
N VAL A 51 14.39 27.40 17.10
CA VAL A 51 14.04 26.38 16.10
C VAL A 51 13.85 25.05 16.80
N GLN A 52 12.68 24.45 16.62
CA GLN A 52 12.27 23.20 17.27
C GLN A 52 11.57 22.29 16.26
N GLN A 53 11.34 21.02 16.61
CA GLN A 53 10.36 20.21 15.88
C GLN A 53 8.97 20.32 16.50
N TYR A 54 7.92 20.26 15.66
CA TYR A 54 6.53 20.27 16.10
C TYR A 54 5.66 19.48 15.12
N GLU A 55 4.52 18.97 15.58
CA GLU A 55 3.52 18.36 14.69
C GLU A 55 3.07 19.33 13.58
N LYS A 56 2.53 18.81 12.48
CA LYS A 56 2.04 19.64 11.37
C LYS A 56 0.98 20.63 11.87
N LEU A 57 1.21 21.92 11.65
CA LEU A 57 0.28 22.99 11.98
C LEU A 57 -0.44 23.44 10.69
N ASN A 58 -1.76 23.49 10.74
CA ASN A 58 -2.58 23.80 9.57
C ASN A 58 -2.36 25.24 9.10
N ASN A 59 -1.85 25.41 7.88
CA ASN A 59 -1.58 26.71 7.24
C ASN A 59 -0.66 27.64 8.04
N ASP A 60 0.24 27.06 8.86
CA ASP A 60 1.15 27.84 9.70
C ASP A 60 2.45 28.18 8.95
N LYS A 61 2.76 29.48 8.88
CA LYS A 61 3.97 29.99 8.22
C LYS A 61 5.25 29.65 8.99
N SER A 62 5.15 29.34 10.29
CA SER A 62 6.30 28.96 11.12
C SER A 62 6.97 27.66 10.70
N GLN A 63 6.30 26.84 9.87
CA GLN A 63 6.81 25.57 9.35
C GLN A 63 7.24 25.64 7.88
N ILE A 64 7.12 26.82 7.27
CA ILE A 64 7.49 27.07 5.88
C ILE A 64 8.84 27.79 5.87
N TRP A 65 9.77 27.26 5.07
CA TRP A 65 11.15 27.73 4.99
C TRP A 65 11.49 28.07 3.56
N ARG A 66 11.85 29.33 3.31
CA ARG A 66 12.35 29.73 2.00
C ARG A 66 13.84 29.41 1.92
N LEU A 67 14.22 28.57 0.95
CA LEU A 67 15.62 28.21 0.71
C LEU A 67 16.19 29.10 -0.38
N GLU A 68 17.05 30.05 -0.02
CA GLU A 68 17.64 31.03 -0.93
C GLU A 68 19.14 30.75 -1.09
N SER A 69 19.65 30.69 -2.32
CA SER A 69 21.06 30.41 -2.58
C SER A 69 21.95 31.49 -1.94
N ALA A 70 22.95 31.03 -1.19
CA ALA A 70 24.01 31.86 -0.61
C ALA A 70 25.31 31.79 -1.44
N GLY A 71 25.30 31.09 -2.57
CA GLY A 71 26.48 30.81 -3.39
C GLY A 71 27.28 29.59 -2.90
N ASN A 72 28.17 29.08 -3.76
CA ASN A 72 29.05 27.94 -3.46
C ASN A 72 28.31 26.68 -2.94
N GLY A 73 27.12 26.39 -3.48
CA GLY A 73 26.31 25.24 -3.07
C GLY A 73 25.63 25.37 -1.69
N ARG A 74 25.65 26.57 -1.09
CA ARG A 74 25.02 26.83 0.21
C ARG A 74 23.70 27.57 0.06
N PHE A 75 22.85 27.46 1.08
CA PHE A 75 21.56 28.10 1.19
C PHE A 75 21.43 28.87 2.50
N ALA A 76 20.71 29.98 2.48
CA ALA A 76 20.09 30.54 3.66
C ALA A 76 18.69 29.94 3.81
N ILE A 77 18.34 29.55 5.04
CA ILE A 77 17.03 28.97 5.39
C ILE A 77 16.23 30.07 6.09
N LEU A 78 15.23 30.62 5.40
CA LEU A 78 14.64 31.93 5.74
C LEU A 78 13.16 31.86 6.12
N GLN A 79 12.76 32.79 6.99
CA GLN A 79 11.37 33.23 7.18
C GLN A 79 11.31 34.76 7.18
N GLY A 80 10.83 35.32 6.05
CA GLY A 80 10.90 36.76 5.82
C GLY A 80 12.35 37.26 5.82
N ASN A 81 12.66 38.22 6.70
CA ASN A 81 14.02 38.78 6.85
C ASN A 81 14.87 38.04 7.90
N MET A 82 14.35 36.98 8.51
CA MET A 82 15.08 36.18 9.50
C MET A 82 15.65 34.91 8.86
N ALA A 83 16.79 34.46 9.38
CA ALA A 83 17.47 33.24 8.98
C ALA A 83 17.67 32.29 10.17
N MET A 84 17.59 31.00 9.90
CA MET A 84 18.13 29.96 10.77
C MET A 84 19.62 30.25 11.02
N THR A 85 20.03 30.23 12.28
CA THR A 85 21.36 30.68 12.72
C THR A 85 21.93 29.75 13.78
N VAL A 86 23.17 29.34 13.61
CA VAL A 86 23.94 28.63 14.64
C VAL A 86 24.34 29.60 15.75
N GLU A 87 23.97 29.29 16.98
CA GLU A 87 24.40 30.04 18.17
C GLU A 87 25.93 30.10 18.26
N ASN A 88 26.46 31.27 18.62
CA ASN A 88 27.90 31.55 18.72
C ASN A 88 28.72 31.39 17.41
N GLY A 89 28.14 30.90 16.31
CA GLY A 89 28.80 30.75 15.02
C GLY A 89 30.09 29.93 15.06
N ASN A 90 30.12 28.85 15.84
CA ASN A 90 31.26 27.95 15.99
C ASN A 90 30.85 26.47 15.92
N ASN A 91 31.81 25.55 16.00
CA ASN A 91 31.60 24.09 15.83
C ASN A 91 31.30 23.34 17.13
N ASN A 92 30.88 24.00 18.21
CA ASN A 92 30.58 23.31 19.47
C ASN A 92 29.26 22.53 19.34
N ASN A 93 29.27 21.27 19.80
CA ASN A 93 28.05 20.48 19.97
C ASN A 93 27.12 21.14 21.00
N GLY A 94 25.82 21.08 20.76
CA GLY A 94 24.80 21.69 21.61
C GLY A 94 24.59 23.18 21.40
N ASN A 95 25.31 23.83 20.46
CA ASN A 95 24.94 25.19 20.06
C ASN A 95 23.52 25.19 19.51
N ASN A 96 22.70 26.11 20.01
CA ASN A 96 21.32 26.18 19.60
C ASN A 96 21.16 26.62 18.13
N ILE A 97 20.04 26.24 17.51
CA ILE A 97 19.61 26.78 16.23
C ILE A 97 18.42 27.70 16.48
N TYR A 98 18.57 28.96 16.09
CA TYR A 98 17.58 29.99 16.39
C TYR A 98 17.39 30.93 15.20
N MET A 99 16.32 31.72 15.25
CA MET A 99 16.01 32.73 14.25
C MET A 99 16.69 34.05 14.60
N SER A 100 17.48 34.59 13.67
CA SER A 100 18.08 35.92 13.78
C SER A 100 18.00 36.69 12.47
N GLU A 101 18.22 38.00 12.50
CA GLU A 101 18.25 38.84 11.30
C GLU A 101 19.25 38.30 10.27
N TYR A 102 18.85 38.15 9.01
CA TYR A 102 19.71 37.62 7.98
C TYR A 102 20.84 38.61 7.61
N ARG A 103 22.05 38.31 8.08
CA ARG A 103 23.26 39.13 7.89
C ARG A 103 24.32 38.45 7.03
N LYS A 104 23.96 37.33 6.39
CA LYS A 104 24.82 36.58 5.45
C LYS A 104 26.13 36.08 6.09
N THR A 105 26.08 35.71 7.36
CA THR A 105 27.24 35.18 8.09
C THR A 105 27.43 33.69 7.84
N THR A 106 28.60 33.15 8.18
CA THR A 106 28.87 31.71 8.10
C THR A 106 27.98 30.87 9.04
N ALA A 107 27.40 31.47 10.07
CA ALA A 107 26.42 30.83 10.94
C ALA A 107 25.03 30.71 10.31
N GLN A 108 24.79 31.36 9.17
CA GLN A 108 23.48 31.45 8.50
C GLN A 108 23.46 30.81 7.10
N HIS A 109 24.58 30.26 6.66
CA HIS A 109 24.73 29.62 5.35
C HIS A 109 24.96 28.13 5.52
N PHE A 110 24.06 27.32 5.01
CA PHE A 110 24.05 25.88 5.21
C PHE A 110 24.30 25.14 3.90
N SER A 111 25.13 24.10 3.92
CA SER A 111 25.08 23.07 2.87
C SER A 111 23.94 22.11 3.18
N ILE A 112 23.17 21.78 2.16
CA ILE A 112 22.07 20.81 2.22
C ILE A 112 22.54 19.59 1.45
N ASN A 113 23.00 18.59 2.17
CA ASN A 113 23.72 17.45 1.63
C ASN A 113 22.78 16.25 1.56
N ARG A 114 22.75 15.57 0.41
CA ARG A 114 21.89 14.42 0.20
C ARG A 114 22.47 13.18 0.90
N ALA A 115 21.65 12.46 1.67
CA ALA A 115 21.96 11.18 2.27
C ALA A 115 20.81 10.20 1.98
N ASP A 116 21.04 9.27 1.05
CA ASP A 116 20.02 8.36 0.51
C ASP A 116 18.77 9.09 -0.01
N ASN A 117 17.64 8.94 0.69
CA ASN A 117 16.36 9.59 0.39
C ASN A 117 16.11 10.85 1.26
N SER A 118 17.06 11.22 2.13
CA SER A 118 16.98 12.34 3.07
C SER A 118 18.10 13.37 2.84
N TYR A 119 18.14 14.38 3.70
CA TYR A 119 19.17 15.41 3.74
C TYR A 119 19.75 15.54 5.13
N TYR A 120 21.03 15.85 5.23
CA TYR A 120 21.62 16.42 6.44
C TYR A 120 22.10 17.83 6.14
N ILE A 121 21.96 18.73 7.11
CA ILE A 121 22.12 20.17 6.92
C ILE A 121 23.28 20.63 7.80
N VAL A 122 24.29 21.27 7.21
CA VAL A 122 25.56 21.63 7.88
C VAL A 122 25.84 23.12 7.68
N ALA A 123 26.04 23.86 8.76
CA ALA A 123 26.35 25.30 8.67
C ALA A 123 27.77 25.55 8.13
N GLN A 124 28.04 26.76 7.61
CA GLN A 124 29.37 27.12 7.13
C GLN A 124 30.38 27.35 8.25
N CYS A 125 29.91 27.73 9.44
CA CYS A 125 30.75 27.89 10.61
C CYS A 125 31.17 26.56 11.27
N THR A 126 30.65 25.42 10.79
CA THR A 126 30.96 24.08 11.30
C THR A 126 31.81 23.29 10.30
N VAL A 127 32.56 22.31 10.81
CA VAL A 127 33.41 21.42 10.02
C VAL A 127 32.70 20.09 9.78
N ASN A 128 32.05 19.55 10.82
CA ASN A 128 31.42 18.23 10.83
C ASN A 128 30.10 18.18 11.61
N ALA A 129 29.64 19.27 12.24
CA ALA A 129 28.37 19.29 12.95
C ALA A 129 27.19 19.60 12.01
N ALA A 130 26.13 18.80 12.10
CA ALA A 130 24.87 18.95 11.37
C ALA A 130 23.74 19.40 12.30
N LEU A 131 22.63 19.90 11.74
CA LEU A 131 21.38 20.05 12.47
C LEU A 131 20.99 18.72 13.12
N ASP A 132 20.58 18.77 14.39
CA ASP A 132 20.30 17.61 15.22
C ASP A 132 18.99 17.86 16.01
N VAL A 133 18.15 16.84 16.11
CA VAL A 133 17.02 16.84 17.05
C VAL A 133 17.54 16.42 18.41
N PHE A 134 17.65 17.39 19.32
CA PHE A 134 18.27 17.22 20.63
C PHE A 134 17.74 15.99 21.39
N ASP A 135 18.68 15.22 21.93
CA ASP A 135 18.43 13.99 22.69
C ASP A 135 17.62 12.92 21.94
N GLN A 136 17.59 13.00 20.59
CA GLN A 136 16.76 12.14 19.74
C GLN A 136 15.29 12.14 20.17
N SER A 137 14.82 13.25 20.73
CA SER A 137 13.46 13.35 21.24
C SER A 137 12.46 13.32 20.09
N LYS A 138 11.35 12.59 20.29
CA LYS A 138 10.21 12.58 19.36
C LYS A 138 9.11 13.55 19.78
N GLU A 139 9.30 14.31 20.85
CA GLU A 139 8.28 15.19 21.43
C GLU A 139 8.13 16.52 20.69
N ASN A 140 6.95 17.13 20.81
CA ASN A 140 6.72 18.50 20.33
C ASN A 140 7.57 19.48 21.15
N GLY A 141 8.19 20.45 20.48
CA GLY A 141 9.07 21.42 21.12
C GLY A 141 10.49 20.90 21.39
N ALA A 142 10.82 19.66 20.98
CA ALA A 142 12.20 19.20 21.04
C ALA A 142 13.09 20.13 20.21
N ASN A 143 14.20 20.53 20.81
CA ASN A 143 15.09 21.54 20.25
C ASN A 143 15.76 21.04 18.97
N ILE A 144 15.99 21.95 18.02
CA ILE A 144 16.97 21.71 16.96
C ILE A 144 18.27 22.39 17.39
N ASP A 145 19.31 21.60 17.64
CA ASP A 145 20.66 22.08 17.90
C ASP A 145 21.60 21.65 16.77
N GLN A 146 22.91 21.79 16.97
CA GLN A 146 23.90 21.14 16.12
C GLN A 146 24.71 20.12 16.91
N TRP A 147 25.07 19.04 16.24
CA TRP A 147 25.94 18.00 16.79
C TRP A 147 26.81 17.39 15.71
N ASP A 148 27.99 16.89 16.09
CA ASP A 148 28.88 16.11 15.22
C ASP A 148 28.07 15.08 14.42
N TYR A 149 28.21 15.13 13.10
CA TYR A 149 27.45 14.27 12.21
C TYR A 149 27.95 12.83 12.30
N TRP A 150 27.08 11.93 12.74
CA TRP A 150 27.30 10.49 12.81
C TRP A 150 26.29 9.69 11.97
N GLY A 151 25.36 10.39 11.30
CA GLY A 151 24.42 9.78 10.36
C GLY A 151 23.18 9.17 11.01
N GLY A 152 22.85 9.57 12.23
CA GLY A 152 21.61 9.20 12.92
C GLY A 152 20.36 9.80 12.28
N ASP A 153 19.20 9.19 12.52
CA ASP A 153 17.93 9.69 11.98
C ASP A 153 17.51 11.04 12.59
N ASN A 154 18.01 11.37 13.78
CA ASN A 154 17.88 12.69 14.41
C ASN A 154 18.66 13.79 13.67
N GLN A 155 19.61 13.43 12.80
CA GLN A 155 20.41 14.37 11.99
C GLN A 155 19.98 14.43 10.52
N LYS A 156 18.90 13.72 10.18
CA LYS A 156 18.37 13.61 8.83
C LYS A 156 17.00 14.26 8.73
N PHE A 157 16.77 14.90 7.60
CA PHE A 157 15.55 15.64 7.31
C PHE A 157 15.05 15.35 5.89
N TYR A 158 13.74 15.24 5.74
CA TYR A 158 13.08 15.35 4.44
C TYR A 158 12.86 16.83 4.11
N ILE A 159 13.07 17.20 2.84
CA ILE A 159 12.85 18.55 2.33
C ILE A 159 12.01 18.44 1.06
N PHE A 160 10.83 19.07 1.04
CA PHE A 160 9.90 19.02 -0.09
C PHE A 160 9.15 20.36 -0.24
N PRO A 161 8.65 20.71 -1.45
CA PRO A 161 8.01 21.99 -1.70
C PRO A 161 6.82 22.25 -0.76
N ALA A 162 6.72 23.47 -0.24
CA ALA A 162 5.62 23.86 0.65
C ALA A 162 4.27 23.79 -0.06
N GLY A 163 3.23 23.31 0.63
CA GLY A 163 1.88 23.13 0.07
C GLY A 163 1.68 21.82 -0.70
N GLN A 164 2.73 21.04 -0.91
CA GLN A 164 2.60 19.59 -1.08
C GLN A 164 2.41 18.98 0.31
N ASP A 165 1.51 18.00 0.46
CA ASP A 165 1.52 17.22 1.68
C ASP A 165 2.90 16.55 1.81
N GLY A 166 3.60 16.89 2.89
CA GLY A 166 4.78 16.15 3.30
C GLY A 166 4.44 14.68 3.55
N PRO A 167 5.45 13.81 3.73
CA PRO A 167 5.19 12.47 4.23
C PRO A 167 4.27 12.60 5.45
N SER A 168 3.06 12.07 5.30
CA SER A 168 1.98 12.22 6.23
C SER A 168 2.33 11.47 7.52
N ASN A 169 2.94 12.16 8.48
CA ASN A 169 2.65 11.94 9.89
C ASN A 169 1.74 13.09 10.34
N GLY A 170 0.51 13.09 9.81
CA GLY A 170 -0.57 13.74 10.52
C GLY A 170 -0.63 13.12 11.91
N SER A 171 -0.67 13.97 12.93
CA SER A 171 -1.19 13.60 14.25
C SER A 171 -2.66 13.24 14.08
N THR A 172 -2.89 12.03 13.59
CA THR A 172 -4.10 11.24 13.69
C THR A 172 -3.57 9.87 14.03
N ASN A 173 -3.64 9.46 15.29
CA ASN A 173 -3.48 8.08 15.78
C ASN A 173 -2.94 7.06 14.75
N GLY A 174 -1.63 7.09 14.43
CA GLY A 174 -0.99 6.17 13.48
C GLY A 174 -1.54 6.21 12.05
N SER A 175 -0.68 6.22 11.03
CA SER A 175 -1.14 5.73 9.71
C SER A 175 -1.32 4.22 9.84
N ASN A 176 -2.50 3.80 10.31
CA ASN A 176 -2.84 2.41 10.60
C ASN A 176 -3.19 1.63 9.31
N GLY A 177 -2.59 1.92 8.15
CA GLY A 177 -2.87 1.18 6.91
C GLY A 177 -2.21 1.79 5.68
N ALA A 178 -1.91 0.95 4.68
CA ALA A 178 -1.36 1.36 3.40
C ALA A 178 -1.96 0.50 2.27
N TYR A 179 -1.61 0.80 1.02
CA TYR A 179 -2.16 0.14 -0.16
C TYR A 179 -1.08 -0.20 -1.16
N LEU A 180 -1.28 -1.33 -1.84
CA LEU A 180 -0.54 -1.74 -3.02
C LEU A 180 -1.50 -1.74 -4.21
N PHE A 181 -1.12 -1.06 -5.29
CA PHE A 181 -1.77 -1.17 -6.59
C PHE A 181 -0.91 -2.00 -7.54
N ALA A 182 -1.43 -3.12 -8.03
CA ALA A 182 -0.80 -3.98 -9.03
C ALA A 182 -1.39 -3.69 -10.41
N PHE A 183 -0.54 -3.40 -11.40
CA PHE A 183 -0.98 -3.00 -12.75
C PHE A 183 0.09 -3.31 -13.81
N PHE A 184 -0.20 -3.00 -15.08
CA PHE A 184 0.76 -2.99 -16.19
C PHE A 184 0.83 -1.58 -16.80
N GLN A 185 1.89 -1.23 -17.52
CA GLN A 185 2.13 0.18 -17.90
C GLN A 185 1.75 0.55 -19.33
N GLY A 186 1.57 -0.42 -20.23
CA GLY A 186 1.36 -0.11 -21.64
C GLY A 186 1.40 -1.33 -22.55
N ASN A 187 1.44 -1.11 -23.86
CA ASN A 187 1.32 -2.17 -24.87
C ASN A 187 2.68 -2.67 -25.40
N ALA A 188 3.78 -2.01 -25.04
CA ALA A 188 5.11 -2.54 -25.38
C ALA A 188 5.37 -3.78 -24.51
N PRO A 189 6.01 -4.86 -25.01
CA PRO A 189 6.22 -6.09 -24.23
C PRO A 189 6.89 -5.89 -22.86
N GLU A 190 7.79 -4.91 -22.74
CA GLU A 190 8.43 -4.53 -21.48
C GLU A 190 7.52 -3.77 -20.51
N LYS A 191 6.40 -3.23 -21.02
CA LYS A 191 5.34 -2.53 -20.27
C LYS A 191 4.10 -3.40 -20.02
N GLU A 192 4.00 -4.58 -20.63
CA GLU A 192 3.00 -5.62 -20.35
C GLU A 192 3.55 -6.60 -19.31
N GLN A 193 3.99 -6.06 -18.17
CA GLN A 193 4.62 -6.77 -17.07
C GLN A 193 4.09 -6.21 -15.75
N LEU A 194 4.24 -6.97 -14.66
CA LEU A 194 3.75 -6.54 -13.35
C LEU A 194 4.52 -5.29 -12.90
N SER A 195 3.77 -4.25 -12.57
CA SER A 195 4.25 -3.01 -11.97
C SER A 195 3.44 -2.72 -10.72
N TYR A 196 4.08 -2.06 -9.76
CA TYR A 196 3.46 -1.71 -8.49
C TYR A 196 3.47 -0.21 -8.24
N ALA A 197 2.47 0.26 -7.50
CA ALA A 197 2.46 1.57 -6.88
C ALA A 197 2.00 1.44 -5.43
N LEU A 198 2.48 2.29 -4.53
CA LEU A 198 2.02 2.32 -3.14
C LEU A 198 1.32 3.62 -2.80
N SER A 199 0.42 3.54 -1.82
CA SER A 199 -0.28 4.67 -1.22
C SER A 199 -0.41 4.49 0.28
N THR A 200 -0.41 5.58 1.03
CA THR A 200 -0.68 5.59 2.48
C THR A 200 -2.11 5.99 2.82
N ASP A 201 -2.86 6.52 1.84
CA ASP A 201 -4.21 7.03 2.05
C ASP A 201 -5.27 6.37 1.14
N GLY A 202 -4.84 5.68 0.08
CA GLY A 202 -5.70 5.05 -0.90
C GLY A 202 -6.20 6.00 -1.99
N TYR A 203 -5.72 7.25 -2.01
CA TYR A 203 -6.08 8.30 -2.97
C TYR A 203 -4.87 8.76 -3.79
N HIS A 204 -3.67 8.72 -3.21
CA HIS A 204 -2.44 9.16 -3.86
C HIS A 204 -1.46 7.99 -4.02
N PHE A 205 -1.25 7.54 -5.26
CA PHE A 205 -0.38 6.41 -5.57
C PHE A 205 0.90 6.85 -6.28
N ASN A 206 2.02 6.33 -5.79
CA ASN A 206 3.33 6.54 -6.39
C ASN A 206 3.90 5.20 -6.89
N ILE A 207 4.27 5.17 -8.18
CA ILE A 207 4.86 4.00 -8.83
C ILE A 207 6.19 3.60 -8.17
N LEU A 208 6.40 2.30 -7.96
CA LEU A 208 7.62 1.70 -7.42
C LEU A 208 8.70 1.50 -8.49
N ASN A 209 9.90 1.13 -8.06
CA ASN A 209 11.03 0.76 -8.91
C ASN A 209 11.44 1.83 -9.94
N ASN A 210 11.28 3.10 -9.59
CA ASN A 210 11.46 4.25 -10.48
C ASN A 210 10.71 4.11 -11.82
N GLY A 211 9.55 3.47 -11.79
CA GLY A 211 8.69 3.24 -12.96
C GLY A 211 9.08 2.05 -13.84
N ASN A 212 10.03 1.22 -13.44
CA ASN A 212 10.30 -0.04 -14.13
C ASN A 212 9.39 -1.15 -13.64
N SER A 213 8.98 -2.06 -14.53
CA SER A 213 8.26 -3.28 -14.16
C SER A 213 9.06 -4.10 -13.15
N ILE A 214 8.38 -4.73 -12.19
CA ILE A 214 8.99 -5.46 -11.07
C ILE A 214 9.10 -6.96 -11.32
N TRP A 215 8.25 -7.51 -12.19
CA TRP A 215 8.20 -8.94 -12.46
C TRP A 215 7.60 -9.23 -13.84
N LYS A 216 8.12 -10.27 -14.50
CA LYS A 216 7.62 -10.78 -15.79
C LYS A 216 7.35 -12.27 -15.70
N SER A 217 6.37 -12.75 -16.47
CA SER A 217 6.06 -14.17 -16.53
C SER A 217 7.20 -14.98 -17.15
N SER A 218 7.47 -16.16 -16.59
CA SER A 218 8.38 -17.16 -17.15
C SER A 218 7.68 -18.17 -18.08
N VAL A 219 6.36 -18.07 -18.22
CA VAL A 219 5.51 -18.97 -19.02
C VAL A 219 4.55 -18.18 -19.92
N GLY A 220 3.89 -18.88 -20.83
CA GLY A 220 2.92 -18.27 -21.74
C GLY A 220 3.56 -17.28 -22.69
N THR A 221 2.91 -16.12 -22.86
CA THR A 221 3.39 -15.06 -23.74
C THR A 221 4.59 -14.29 -23.18
N GLY A 222 4.94 -14.51 -21.91
CA GLY A 222 5.95 -13.74 -21.18
C GLY A 222 5.49 -12.32 -20.79
N CYS A 223 4.25 -11.97 -21.10
CA CYS A 223 3.60 -10.70 -20.83
C CYS A 223 2.31 -10.94 -20.04
N LEU A 224 1.80 -9.90 -19.38
CA LEU A 224 0.55 -9.94 -18.63
C LEU A 224 -0.22 -8.63 -18.75
N ARG A 225 -1.55 -8.74 -18.62
CA ARG A 225 -2.47 -7.60 -18.46
C ARG A 225 -3.46 -7.89 -17.34
N ASP A 226 -4.06 -6.82 -16.83
CA ASP A 226 -5.14 -6.88 -15.84
C ASP A 226 -4.77 -7.71 -14.59
N PRO A 227 -3.62 -7.44 -13.94
CA PRO A 227 -3.21 -8.21 -12.77
C PRO A 227 -4.16 -7.99 -11.60
N PHE A 228 -4.54 -9.10 -10.97
CA PHE A 228 -5.37 -9.18 -9.78
C PHE A 228 -4.62 -9.94 -8.70
N ILE A 229 -4.66 -9.45 -7.46
CA ILE A 229 -4.04 -10.11 -6.31
C ILE A 229 -5.12 -10.44 -5.29
N LEU A 230 -5.22 -11.73 -4.93
CA LEU A 230 -6.04 -12.21 -3.82
C LEU A 230 -5.13 -12.76 -2.72
N LYS A 231 -5.42 -12.41 -1.47
CA LYS A 231 -4.89 -13.15 -0.32
C LYS A 231 -5.80 -14.33 -0.01
N GLY A 232 -5.27 -15.53 -0.12
CA GLY A 232 -6.00 -16.76 0.16
C GLY A 232 -6.16 -17.06 1.64
N GLU A 233 -7.00 -18.06 1.93
CA GLU A 233 -7.30 -18.59 3.26
C GLU A 233 -6.10 -19.15 4.01
N ASP A 234 -5.04 -19.50 3.28
CA ASP A 234 -3.79 -20.03 3.83
C ASP A 234 -2.71 -18.92 4.00
N GLY A 235 -3.08 -17.67 3.75
CA GLY A 235 -2.15 -16.53 3.79
C GLY A 235 -1.36 -16.29 2.51
N THR A 236 -1.44 -17.21 1.55
CA THR A 236 -0.72 -17.09 0.29
C THR A 236 -1.37 -16.02 -0.58
N TYR A 237 -0.57 -15.14 -1.17
CA TYR A 237 -1.02 -14.25 -2.23
C TYR A 237 -1.03 -14.97 -3.58
N PHE A 238 -2.14 -14.89 -4.29
CA PHE A 238 -2.32 -15.38 -5.65
C PHE A 238 -2.37 -14.20 -6.61
N LEU A 239 -1.51 -14.21 -7.63
CA LEU A 239 -1.64 -13.36 -8.81
C LEU A 239 -2.49 -14.10 -9.84
N LEU A 240 -3.47 -13.42 -10.41
CA LEU A 240 -4.15 -13.81 -11.64
C LEU A 240 -3.98 -12.68 -12.66
N ALA A 241 -3.80 -13.02 -13.93
CA ALA A 241 -3.70 -12.03 -14.99
C ALA A 241 -4.11 -12.63 -16.33
N THR A 242 -4.49 -11.76 -17.28
CA THR A 242 -4.61 -12.15 -18.68
C THR A 242 -3.21 -12.50 -19.22
N ASP A 243 -2.98 -13.73 -19.69
CA ASP A 243 -1.74 -14.11 -20.39
C ASP A 243 -1.76 -13.53 -21.80
N MET A 244 -1.22 -12.32 -22.00
CA MET A 244 -1.35 -11.58 -23.25
C MET A 244 -0.08 -10.79 -23.60
N ARG A 245 0.27 -10.84 -24.89
CA ARG A 245 1.25 -9.95 -25.51
C ARG A 245 0.64 -9.23 -26.70
N SER A 246 0.19 -7.98 -26.52
CA SER A 246 -0.53 -7.24 -27.57
C SER A 246 0.29 -7.06 -28.85
N TYR A 247 1.62 -7.00 -28.75
CA TYR A 247 2.53 -6.99 -29.90
C TYR A 247 2.36 -8.22 -30.83
N SER A 248 1.93 -9.36 -30.28
CA SER A 248 1.65 -10.59 -31.02
C SER A 248 0.21 -10.67 -31.55
N GLY A 249 -0.59 -9.62 -31.38
CA GLY A 249 -1.99 -9.55 -31.80
C GLY A 249 -2.96 -9.50 -30.62
N TRP A 250 -4.15 -8.94 -30.88
CA TRP A 250 -5.23 -8.78 -29.88
C TRP A 250 -5.95 -10.08 -29.51
N ASP A 251 -5.58 -11.20 -30.13
CA ASP A 251 -6.08 -12.54 -29.83
C ASP A 251 -5.00 -13.43 -29.18
N SER A 252 -3.85 -12.88 -28.79
CA SER A 252 -2.76 -13.58 -28.09
C SER A 252 -3.06 -13.91 -26.61
N ASN A 253 -4.34 -13.97 -26.23
CA ASN A 253 -4.82 -13.85 -24.85
C ASN A 253 -5.79 -14.96 -24.47
N ARG A 254 -5.38 -16.21 -24.71
CA ARG A 254 -6.24 -17.39 -24.65
C ARG A 254 -6.32 -18.06 -23.28
N ASN A 255 -5.47 -17.65 -22.33
CA ASN A 255 -5.24 -18.32 -21.05
C ASN A 255 -5.20 -17.31 -19.89
N ILE A 256 -5.28 -17.85 -18.67
CA ILE A 256 -5.09 -17.10 -17.43
C ILE A 256 -3.71 -17.45 -16.88
N LEU A 257 -2.90 -16.42 -16.63
CA LEU A 257 -1.64 -16.54 -15.90
C LEU A 257 -1.91 -16.57 -14.40
N THR A 258 -1.21 -17.44 -13.68
CA THR A 258 -1.20 -17.43 -12.21
C THR A 258 0.21 -17.51 -11.64
N ALA A 259 0.41 -16.93 -10.47
CA ALA A 259 1.61 -17.10 -9.63
C ALA A 259 1.25 -16.99 -8.15
N ARG A 260 2.16 -17.40 -7.27
CA ARG A 260 2.01 -17.33 -5.82
C ARG A 260 3.12 -16.54 -5.15
N SER A 261 2.81 -15.87 -4.06
CA SER A 261 3.78 -15.16 -3.22
C SER A 261 3.37 -15.21 -1.76
N THR A 262 4.34 -15.15 -0.85
CA THR A 262 4.11 -14.97 0.59
C THR A 262 4.49 -13.57 1.07
N ASP A 263 5.14 -12.77 0.23
CA ASP A 263 5.72 -11.47 0.58
C ASP A 263 5.41 -10.35 -0.43
N LEU A 264 4.63 -10.65 -1.47
CA LEU A 264 4.28 -9.77 -2.60
C LEU A 264 5.48 -9.34 -3.47
N ILE A 265 6.70 -9.77 -3.14
CA ILE A 265 7.96 -9.40 -3.82
C ILE A 265 8.41 -10.56 -4.71
N HIS A 266 8.41 -11.78 -4.18
CA HIS A 266 8.84 -12.97 -4.88
C HIS A 266 7.64 -13.78 -5.36
N TRP A 267 7.47 -13.83 -6.68
CA TRP A 267 6.44 -14.64 -7.33
C TRP A 267 7.02 -15.97 -7.81
N THR A 268 6.40 -17.06 -7.35
CA THR A 268 6.80 -18.46 -7.61
C THR A 268 5.61 -19.26 -8.13
N ASN A 269 5.82 -20.54 -8.46
CA ASN A 269 4.78 -21.45 -8.96
C ASN A 269 3.97 -20.88 -10.14
N VAL A 270 4.69 -20.21 -11.04
CA VAL A 270 4.09 -19.56 -12.21
C VAL A 270 3.52 -20.62 -13.15
N SER A 271 2.24 -20.52 -13.47
CA SER A 271 1.56 -21.48 -14.36
C SER A 271 0.45 -20.82 -15.18
N LEU A 272 -0.08 -21.57 -16.15
CA LEU A 272 -1.21 -21.14 -16.97
C LEU A 272 -2.41 -22.04 -16.70
N ILE A 273 -3.56 -21.41 -16.45
CA ILE A 273 -4.84 -22.07 -16.60
C ILE A 273 -5.26 -21.90 -18.06
N GLU A 274 -5.20 -23.00 -18.81
CA GLU A 274 -5.70 -23.05 -20.18
C GLU A 274 -7.23 -22.89 -20.22
N VAL A 275 -7.73 -22.04 -21.11
CA VAL A 275 -9.17 -21.73 -21.21
C VAL A 275 -9.70 -21.99 -22.61
N CYS A 276 -9.28 -21.20 -23.60
CA CYS A 276 -9.80 -21.32 -24.96
C CYS A 276 -9.39 -22.64 -25.60
N ASN A 277 -10.31 -23.30 -26.30
CA ASN A 277 -10.16 -24.62 -26.93
C ASN A 277 -9.93 -25.81 -25.97
N LYS A 278 -9.88 -25.60 -24.65
CA LYS A 278 -9.81 -26.68 -23.67
C LYS A 278 -11.18 -27.25 -23.33
N TYR A 279 -12.17 -26.37 -23.21
CA TYR A 279 -13.53 -26.74 -22.81
C TYR A 279 -14.49 -26.66 -24.00
N PRO A 280 -15.47 -27.58 -24.14
CA PRO A 280 -16.41 -27.58 -25.25
C PRO A 280 -17.13 -26.24 -25.45
N ILE A 281 -17.50 -25.56 -24.35
CA ILE A 281 -18.17 -24.25 -24.39
C ILE A 281 -17.27 -23.11 -24.89
N PHE A 282 -15.94 -23.30 -24.89
CA PHE A 282 -14.93 -22.35 -25.34
C PHE A 282 -14.19 -22.82 -26.60
N GLN A 283 -14.78 -23.74 -27.35
CA GLN A 283 -14.22 -24.19 -28.61
C GLN A 283 -14.17 -23.02 -29.60
N ARG A 284 -12.99 -22.76 -30.18
CA ARG A 284 -12.70 -21.56 -31.00
C ARG A 284 -12.81 -20.24 -30.24
N GLY A 285 -12.76 -20.28 -28.90
CA GLY A 285 -12.62 -19.08 -28.08
C GLY A 285 -11.36 -18.29 -28.49
N ASP A 286 -11.49 -16.97 -28.49
CA ASP A 286 -10.41 -16.09 -28.93
C ASP A 286 -9.81 -15.17 -27.85
N ARG A 287 -10.36 -15.22 -26.63
CA ARG A 287 -9.87 -14.47 -25.48
C ARG A 287 -10.37 -15.06 -24.16
N ALA A 288 -9.56 -14.94 -23.11
CA ALA A 288 -9.92 -15.10 -21.71
C ALA A 288 -9.32 -13.90 -20.94
N TRP A 289 -10.17 -12.97 -20.51
CA TRP A 289 -9.74 -11.64 -20.04
C TRP A 289 -10.06 -11.36 -18.58
N ALA A 290 -9.21 -10.51 -17.99
CA ALA A 290 -9.34 -9.89 -16.67
C ALA A 290 -9.80 -10.88 -15.59
N PRO A 291 -9.05 -11.98 -15.37
CA PRO A 291 -9.41 -12.96 -14.37
C PRO A 291 -9.26 -12.37 -12.97
N GLN A 292 -10.28 -12.58 -12.14
CA GLN A 292 -10.23 -12.33 -10.71
C GLN A 292 -10.79 -13.54 -9.97
N ALA A 293 -10.71 -13.54 -8.64
CA ALA A 293 -11.25 -14.63 -7.84
C ALA A 293 -11.75 -14.19 -6.47
N ILE A 294 -12.71 -14.93 -5.94
CA ILE A 294 -13.24 -14.78 -4.58
C ILE A 294 -13.36 -16.17 -3.95
N TYR A 295 -13.21 -16.27 -2.63
CA TYR A 295 -13.49 -17.52 -1.93
C TYR A 295 -15.00 -17.79 -1.88
N ASP A 296 -15.40 -18.99 -2.31
CA ASP A 296 -16.76 -19.48 -2.25
C ASP A 296 -16.90 -20.44 -1.05
N PRO A 297 -17.47 -19.99 0.08
CA PRO A 297 -17.58 -20.81 1.27
C PRO A 297 -18.50 -22.03 1.09
N GLU A 298 -19.45 -21.99 0.15
CA GLU A 298 -20.35 -23.12 -0.11
C GLU A 298 -19.64 -24.27 -0.83
N LYS A 299 -18.58 -23.94 -1.59
CA LYS A 299 -17.76 -24.91 -2.32
C LYS A 299 -16.43 -25.20 -1.65
N GLN A 300 -16.07 -24.42 -0.63
CA GLN A 300 -14.77 -24.47 0.04
C GLN A 300 -13.62 -24.42 -0.97
N ALA A 301 -13.75 -23.53 -1.95
CA ALA A 301 -12.83 -23.35 -3.06
C ALA A 301 -12.92 -21.91 -3.55
N TYR A 302 -11.91 -21.45 -4.29
CA TYR A 302 -11.96 -20.15 -4.94
C TYR A 302 -12.78 -20.24 -6.22
N MET A 303 -13.71 -19.31 -6.41
CA MET A 303 -14.38 -19.07 -7.68
C MET A 303 -13.53 -18.11 -8.50
N ILE A 304 -12.90 -18.60 -9.57
CA ILE A 304 -12.20 -17.79 -10.56
C ILE A 304 -13.21 -17.36 -11.62
N TYR A 305 -13.32 -16.06 -11.87
CA TYR A 305 -14.23 -15.49 -12.85
C TYR A 305 -13.48 -14.62 -13.85
N PHE A 306 -13.92 -14.67 -15.11
CA PHE A 306 -13.19 -14.10 -16.25
C PHE A 306 -14.14 -13.92 -17.45
N ALA A 307 -13.79 -13.02 -18.36
CA ALA A 307 -14.58 -12.77 -19.57
C ALA A 307 -14.08 -13.61 -20.75
N VAL A 308 -14.97 -14.24 -21.50
CA VAL A 308 -14.63 -15.04 -22.70
C VAL A 308 -15.47 -14.60 -23.88
N ARG A 309 -14.84 -14.56 -25.06
CA ARG A 309 -15.55 -14.48 -26.34
C ARG A 309 -15.33 -15.75 -27.15
N VAL A 310 -16.44 -16.27 -27.67
CA VAL A 310 -16.45 -17.37 -28.63
C VAL A 310 -17.10 -16.88 -29.92
N PRO A 311 -16.34 -16.53 -30.96
CA PRO A 311 -16.89 -15.96 -32.20
C PRO A 311 -17.97 -16.82 -32.86
N SER A 312 -17.85 -18.15 -32.78
CA SER A 312 -18.84 -19.08 -33.32
C SER A 312 -20.08 -19.28 -32.45
N ASN A 313 -20.11 -18.71 -31.24
CA ASN A 313 -21.19 -18.89 -30.28
C ASN A 313 -21.55 -17.55 -29.62
N GLY A 314 -22.58 -16.88 -30.15
CA GLY A 314 -23.07 -15.59 -29.64
C GLY A 314 -22.20 -14.39 -29.98
N ASN A 315 -20.88 -14.57 -30.21
CA ASN A 315 -19.91 -13.52 -30.56
C ASN A 315 -19.96 -12.30 -29.62
N LYS A 316 -20.03 -12.57 -28.31
CA LYS A 316 -20.02 -11.57 -27.25
C LYS A 316 -18.99 -11.94 -26.21
N THR A 317 -18.31 -10.93 -25.66
CA THR A 317 -17.45 -11.09 -24.48
C THR A 317 -18.32 -10.97 -23.24
N ILE A 318 -18.48 -12.07 -22.49
CA ILE A 318 -19.33 -12.14 -21.28
C ILE A 318 -18.65 -12.97 -20.19
N MET A 319 -19.18 -12.91 -18.97
CA MET A 319 -18.54 -13.44 -17.78
C MET A 319 -18.85 -14.93 -17.55
N TYR A 320 -17.79 -15.70 -17.32
CA TYR A 320 -17.83 -17.10 -16.91
C TYR A 320 -17.10 -17.29 -15.59
N TYR A 321 -17.32 -18.42 -14.93
CA TYR A 321 -16.60 -18.81 -13.73
C TYR A 321 -16.29 -20.30 -13.71
N ALA A 322 -15.28 -20.68 -12.92
CA ALA A 322 -15.00 -22.05 -12.53
C ALA A 322 -14.35 -22.05 -11.13
N HIS A 323 -14.44 -23.17 -10.42
CA HIS A 323 -13.84 -23.30 -9.09
C HIS A 323 -12.44 -23.88 -9.17
N SER A 324 -11.58 -23.44 -8.26
CA SER A 324 -10.23 -23.95 -8.07
C SER A 324 -9.88 -23.93 -6.59
N LYS A 325 -9.28 -25.00 -6.07
CA LYS A 325 -8.74 -25.01 -4.71
C LYS A 325 -7.35 -24.39 -4.61
N ASP A 326 -6.59 -24.43 -5.70
CA ASP A 326 -5.16 -24.12 -5.70
C ASP A 326 -4.76 -23.02 -6.69
N MET A 327 -5.72 -22.47 -7.46
CA MET A 327 -5.53 -21.44 -8.48
C MET A 327 -4.62 -21.84 -9.66
N THR A 328 -4.23 -23.11 -9.81
CA THR A 328 -3.37 -23.56 -10.93
C THR A 328 -4.13 -24.26 -12.06
N ARG A 329 -5.36 -24.68 -11.80
CA ARG A 329 -6.29 -25.28 -12.76
C ARG A 329 -7.74 -25.09 -12.31
N PHE A 330 -8.70 -25.34 -13.19
CA PHE A 330 -10.10 -25.47 -12.78
C PHE A 330 -10.38 -26.90 -12.29
N ASP A 331 -11.03 -27.00 -11.12
CA ASP A 331 -11.55 -28.24 -10.56
C ASP A 331 -12.99 -28.51 -11.03
N THR A 332 -13.68 -27.50 -11.58
CA THR A 332 -15.01 -27.63 -12.20
C THR A 332 -15.00 -27.21 -13.67
N THR A 333 -15.95 -27.71 -14.45
CA THR A 333 -16.16 -27.20 -15.83
C THR A 333 -16.67 -25.76 -15.76
N PRO A 334 -16.11 -24.82 -16.55
CA PRO A 334 -16.56 -23.44 -16.51
C PRO A 334 -18.05 -23.29 -16.88
N GLN A 335 -18.73 -22.35 -16.25
CA GLN A 335 -20.15 -22.06 -16.43
C GLN A 335 -20.37 -20.56 -16.64
N LEU A 336 -21.51 -20.20 -17.23
CA LEU A 336 -21.91 -18.79 -17.37
C LEU A 336 -22.09 -18.19 -15.97
N LEU A 337 -21.38 -17.11 -15.69
CA LEU A 337 -21.56 -16.31 -14.47
C LEU A 337 -22.63 -15.25 -14.71
N PHE A 338 -22.46 -14.49 -15.79
CA PHE A 338 -23.30 -13.34 -16.05
C PHE A 338 -23.29 -12.93 -17.52
N ALA A 339 -24.49 -12.65 -18.03
CA ALA A 339 -24.73 -12.00 -19.30
C ALA A 339 -25.82 -10.93 -19.11
N PRO A 340 -25.57 -9.65 -19.45
CA PRO A 340 -26.56 -8.59 -19.36
C PRO A 340 -27.86 -8.92 -20.11
N LYS A 341 -29.02 -8.61 -19.53
CA LYS A 341 -30.34 -8.93 -20.14
C LYS A 341 -30.57 -8.23 -21.47
N ASN A 342 -29.99 -7.04 -21.64
CA ASN A 342 -30.05 -6.29 -22.90
C ASN A 342 -29.19 -6.91 -24.00
N GLY A 343 -28.39 -7.94 -23.70
CA GLY A 343 -27.49 -8.59 -24.62
C GLY A 343 -26.19 -7.83 -24.88
N ASN A 344 -25.82 -6.84 -24.07
CA ASN A 344 -24.52 -6.19 -24.17
C ASN A 344 -23.39 -7.11 -23.70
N GLU A 345 -22.16 -6.72 -24.03
CA GLU A 345 -20.94 -7.36 -23.53
C GLU A 345 -20.65 -6.93 -22.08
N ALA A 346 -20.13 -7.85 -21.27
CA ALA A 346 -19.74 -7.63 -19.88
C ALA A 346 -18.32 -8.14 -19.64
N ILE A 347 -17.42 -7.26 -19.20
CA ILE A 347 -16.02 -7.55 -18.92
C ILE A 347 -15.57 -6.89 -17.61
N ASP A 348 -14.30 -7.12 -17.22
CA ASP A 348 -13.63 -6.44 -16.12
C ASP A 348 -14.43 -6.44 -14.81
N ALA A 349 -15.00 -7.60 -14.47
CA ALA A 349 -15.81 -7.70 -13.27
C ALA A 349 -14.93 -7.64 -12.01
N ASP A 350 -15.44 -7.02 -10.94
CA ASP A 350 -14.93 -7.10 -9.58
C ASP A 350 -16.09 -7.45 -8.63
N ILE A 351 -15.88 -8.44 -7.76
CA ILE A 351 -16.91 -9.00 -6.89
C ILE A 351 -16.51 -8.80 -5.43
N ILE A 352 -17.32 -8.04 -4.70
CA ILE A 352 -17.17 -7.82 -3.26
C ILE A 352 -18.25 -8.58 -2.51
N TYR A 353 -17.86 -9.40 -1.53
CA TYR A 353 -18.79 -10.00 -0.57
C TYR A 353 -18.88 -9.13 0.67
N GLN A 354 -20.07 -8.63 0.99
CA GLN A 354 -20.30 -7.83 2.19
C GLN A 354 -21.72 -8.06 2.71
N GLY A 355 -21.87 -8.27 4.02
CA GLY A 355 -23.18 -8.36 4.66
C GLY A 355 -24.10 -9.46 4.11
N GLY A 356 -23.53 -10.59 3.69
CA GLY A 356 -24.30 -11.72 3.15
C GLY A 356 -24.71 -11.57 1.68
N ARG A 357 -24.16 -10.61 0.93
CA ARG A 357 -24.45 -10.40 -0.49
C ARG A 357 -23.17 -10.24 -1.30
N TYR A 358 -23.26 -10.60 -2.57
CA TYR A 358 -22.21 -10.39 -3.57
C TYR A 358 -22.56 -9.21 -4.46
N TYR A 359 -21.68 -8.23 -4.52
CA TYR A 359 -21.78 -7.02 -5.33
C TYR A 359 -20.81 -7.16 -6.49
N MET A 360 -21.34 -7.38 -7.69
CA MET A 360 -20.54 -7.42 -8.91
C MET A 360 -20.61 -6.08 -9.63
N TYR A 361 -19.45 -5.46 -9.76
CA TYR A 361 -19.21 -4.30 -10.60
C TYR A 361 -18.64 -4.80 -11.91
N TYR A 362 -19.18 -4.38 -13.04
CA TYR A 362 -18.69 -4.83 -14.35
C TYR A 362 -18.73 -3.71 -15.37
N LYS A 363 -17.83 -3.77 -16.34
CA LYS A 363 -17.85 -2.90 -17.50
C LYS A 363 -18.87 -3.43 -18.52
N ASP A 364 -19.86 -2.63 -18.83
CA ASP A 364 -20.63 -2.77 -20.07
C ASP A 364 -19.75 -2.30 -21.21
N GLU A 365 -19.15 -3.24 -21.94
CA GLU A 365 -18.19 -2.96 -23.01
C GLU A 365 -18.86 -2.35 -24.26
N THR A 366 -20.18 -2.44 -24.37
CA THR A 366 -20.95 -1.79 -25.44
C THR A 366 -21.17 -0.31 -25.15
N ARG A 367 -21.48 0.03 -23.89
CA ARG A 367 -21.75 1.42 -23.45
C ARG A 367 -20.54 2.13 -22.85
N LYS A 368 -19.46 1.40 -22.56
CA LYS A 368 -18.23 1.90 -21.91
C LYS A 368 -18.46 2.46 -20.50
N THR A 369 -19.32 1.78 -19.74
CA THR A 369 -19.76 2.21 -18.40
C THR A 369 -19.60 1.10 -17.37
N ILE A 370 -19.41 1.45 -16.10
CA ILE A 370 -19.45 0.53 -14.96
C ILE A 370 -20.88 0.41 -14.46
N ASN A 371 -21.32 -0.82 -14.26
CA ASN A 371 -22.67 -1.20 -13.84
C ASN A 371 -22.60 -2.11 -12.62
N LEU A 372 -23.69 -2.16 -11.85
CA LEU A 372 -23.82 -2.96 -10.64
C LEU A 372 -24.86 -4.07 -10.82
N ALA A 373 -24.49 -5.29 -10.42
CA ALA A 373 -25.40 -6.41 -10.23
C ALA A 373 -25.18 -7.07 -8.86
N LEU A 374 -26.23 -7.67 -8.28
CA LEU A 374 -26.16 -8.34 -6.97
C LEU A 374 -26.56 -9.81 -7.05
N ALA A 375 -25.97 -10.63 -6.17
CA ALA A 375 -26.35 -12.02 -5.97
C ALA A 375 -26.34 -12.41 -4.48
N GLU A 376 -27.03 -13.50 -4.15
CA GLU A 376 -27.00 -14.13 -2.82
C GLU A 376 -25.87 -15.18 -2.69
N HIS A 377 -25.42 -15.74 -3.82
CA HIS A 377 -24.32 -16.71 -3.89
C HIS A 377 -23.20 -16.19 -4.79
N ALA A 378 -21.95 -16.64 -4.55
CA ALA A 378 -20.79 -16.22 -5.32
C ALA A 378 -20.99 -16.45 -6.83
N SER A 379 -21.58 -17.58 -7.20
CA SER A 379 -21.86 -18.00 -8.58
C SER A 379 -23.16 -17.41 -9.17
N GLY A 380 -23.84 -16.52 -8.46
CA GLY A 380 -25.08 -15.90 -8.92
C GLY A 380 -26.35 -16.67 -8.52
N PRO A 381 -27.48 -16.43 -9.20
CA PRO A 381 -27.63 -15.54 -10.34
C PRO A 381 -27.47 -14.06 -9.95
N TYR A 382 -26.77 -13.30 -10.80
CA TYR A 382 -26.60 -11.85 -10.62
C TYR A 382 -27.75 -11.06 -11.25
N GLN A 383 -28.37 -10.20 -10.45
CA GLN A 383 -29.45 -9.29 -10.86
C GLN A 383 -28.90 -7.88 -11.07
N GLU A 384 -29.04 -7.36 -12.29
CA GLU A 384 -28.71 -5.96 -12.65
C GLU A 384 -29.50 -4.95 -11.81
N ILE A 385 -28.82 -3.93 -11.32
CA ILE A 385 -29.41 -2.86 -10.50
C ILE A 385 -29.40 -1.53 -11.24
N LYS A 386 -28.21 -1.01 -11.56
CA LYS A 386 -28.04 0.32 -12.16
C LYS A 386 -26.63 0.50 -12.74
N GLN A 387 -26.51 1.48 -13.63
CA GLN A 387 -25.25 2.06 -14.03
C GLN A 387 -24.69 2.94 -12.88
N LEU A 388 -23.37 2.88 -12.66
CA LEU A 388 -22.68 3.62 -11.59
C LEU A 388 -21.75 4.70 -12.12
N SER A 389 -21.03 4.41 -13.19
CA SER A 389 -20.25 5.45 -13.88
C SER A 389 -21.23 6.32 -14.64
N ASP A 390 -21.30 7.59 -14.29
CA ASP A 390 -21.98 8.61 -15.06
C ASP A 390 -21.02 9.78 -15.23
N ASN A 391 -21.19 10.56 -16.31
CA ASN A 391 -20.43 11.73 -16.79
C ASN A 391 -19.91 11.62 -18.26
N GLY A 392 -20.37 10.66 -19.06
CA GLY A 392 -19.95 10.53 -20.47
C GLY A 392 -18.47 10.20 -20.67
N ILE A 393 -17.79 9.76 -19.61
CA ILE A 393 -16.39 9.31 -19.63
C ILE A 393 -16.40 7.79 -19.83
N GLU A 394 -15.69 7.33 -20.86
CA GLU A 394 -15.46 5.90 -21.07
C GLU A 394 -14.50 5.38 -20.02
N VAL A 395 -14.91 4.34 -19.29
CA VAL A 395 -14.13 3.75 -18.20
C VAL A 395 -14.07 2.23 -18.28
N GLU A 396 -12.99 1.65 -17.78
CA GLU A 396 -12.78 0.21 -17.68
C GLU A 396 -12.00 -0.19 -16.42
N GLY A 397 -11.78 -1.50 -16.23
CA GLY A 397 -10.94 -2.01 -15.15
C GLY A 397 -11.34 -1.52 -13.76
N CYS A 398 -12.64 -1.55 -13.44
CA CYS A 398 -13.09 -1.12 -12.12
C CYS A 398 -12.54 -2.06 -11.04
N ASN A 399 -11.97 -1.48 -9.99
CA ASN A 399 -11.58 -2.19 -8.78
C ASN A 399 -12.10 -1.45 -7.54
N ILE A 400 -12.60 -2.22 -6.59
CA ILE A 400 -13.24 -1.75 -5.37
C ILE A 400 -12.37 -2.13 -4.18
N TYR A 401 -11.96 -1.14 -3.41
CA TYR A 401 -11.15 -1.37 -2.21
C TYR A 401 -11.62 -0.49 -1.07
N PRO A 402 -11.52 -0.97 0.17
CA PRO A 402 -11.97 -0.19 1.31
C PRO A 402 -10.95 0.88 1.69
N VAL A 403 -11.42 1.99 2.25
CA VAL A 403 -10.56 3.00 2.85
C VAL A 403 -10.29 2.60 4.30
N VAL A 404 -9.09 2.12 4.56
CA VAL A 404 -8.59 1.67 5.86
C VAL A 404 -8.94 2.69 6.96
N GLY A 405 -9.56 2.19 8.03
CA GLY A 405 -9.97 2.99 9.18
C GLY A 405 -11.22 3.82 9.01
N THR A 406 -12.00 3.53 7.98
CA THR A 406 -13.32 4.14 7.77
C THR A 406 -14.30 3.07 7.30
N ASN A 407 -15.59 3.41 7.25
CA ASN A 407 -16.62 2.58 6.62
C ASN A 407 -16.75 2.83 5.10
N LYS A 408 -15.79 3.53 4.50
CA LYS A 408 -15.84 3.94 3.09
C LYS A 408 -15.16 2.92 2.20
N TRP A 409 -15.59 2.91 0.94
CA TRP A 409 -14.98 2.18 -0.16
C TRP A 409 -14.74 3.12 -1.32
N LEU A 410 -13.69 2.83 -2.09
CA LEU A 410 -13.37 3.50 -3.33
C LEU A 410 -13.55 2.53 -4.49
N MET A 411 -14.19 3.02 -5.55
CA MET A 411 -14.09 2.46 -6.88
C MET A 411 -13.06 3.27 -7.66
N MET A 412 -12.01 2.61 -8.12
CA MET A 412 -11.06 3.17 -9.08
C MET A 412 -11.35 2.58 -10.46
N SER A 413 -11.38 3.41 -11.49
CA SER A 413 -11.55 2.97 -12.89
C SER A 413 -10.61 3.70 -13.82
N ASP A 414 -10.17 3.00 -14.85
CA ASP A 414 -9.30 3.48 -15.91
C ASP A 414 -10.13 4.27 -16.95
N ALA A 415 -9.98 5.59 -17.00
CA ALA A 415 -10.47 6.39 -18.13
C ALA A 415 -9.41 6.42 -19.25
N TYR A 416 -9.25 5.29 -19.93
CA TYR A 416 -8.14 4.98 -20.82
C TYR A 416 -8.02 5.95 -22.01
N VAL A 417 -9.14 6.51 -22.46
CA VAL A 417 -9.20 7.54 -23.51
C VAL A 417 -8.70 8.89 -23.00
N ASN A 418 -8.95 9.20 -21.73
CA ASN A 418 -8.69 10.52 -21.14
C ASN A 418 -7.34 10.60 -20.41
N GLY A 419 -6.70 9.46 -20.12
CA GLY A 419 -5.37 9.40 -19.52
C GLY A 419 -5.33 9.72 -18.02
N TYR A 420 -6.40 9.46 -17.28
CA TYR A 420 -6.42 9.52 -15.81
C TYR A 420 -7.32 8.44 -15.20
N PHE A 421 -7.18 8.19 -13.89
CA PHE A 421 -8.11 7.36 -13.13
C PHE A 421 -9.32 8.16 -12.62
N VAL A 422 -10.50 7.55 -12.64
CA VAL A 422 -11.71 8.07 -11.99
C VAL A 422 -11.85 7.38 -10.64
N LEU A 423 -11.96 8.15 -9.56
CA LEU A 423 -12.30 7.61 -8.24
C LEU A 423 -13.74 8.00 -7.86
N GLN A 424 -14.50 7.02 -7.39
CA GLN A 424 -15.81 7.22 -6.79
C GLN A 424 -15.83 6.62 -5.38
N GLU A 425 -16.49 7.29 -4.44
CA GLU A 425 -16.57 6.88 -3.03
C GLU A 425 -17.98 6.39 -2.68
N THR A 426 -18.07 5.36 -1.83
CA THR A 426 -19.33 4.86 -1.27
C THR A 426 -19.16 4.46 0.19
N THR A 427 -20.27 4.27 0.91
CA THR A 427 -20.32 3.64 2.25
C THR A 427 -21.26 2.45 2.29
N ASP A 428 -21.98 2.15 1.20
CA ASP A 428 -23.02 1.13 1.13
C ASP A 428 -22.88 0.17 -0.06
N LEU A 429 -21.83 0.34 -0.87
CA LEU A 429 -21.55 -0.47 -2.07
C LEU A 429 -22.63 -0.36 -3.16
N VAL A 430 -23.51 0.64 -3.08
CA VAL A 430 -24.61 0.85 -4.03
C VAL A 430 -24.62 2.27 -4.57
N ASN A 431 -24.39 3.27 -3.72
CA ASN A 431 -24.45 4.68 -4.05
C ASN A 431 -23.04 5.26 -4.05
N PHE A 432 -22.55 5.57 -5.25
CA PHE A 432 -21.21 6.09 -5.48
C PHE A 432 -21.25 7.58 -5.80
N ARG A 433 -20.33 8.32 -5.21
CA ARG A 433 -20.10 9.75 -5.47
C ARG A 433 -18.74 9.91 -6.13
N THR A 434 -18.71 10.44 -7.35
CA THR A 434 -17.45 10.77 -8.04
C THR A 434 -16.67 11.84 -7.27
N LEU A 435 -15.39 11.59 -7.06
CA LEU A 435 -14.48 12.50 -6.37
C LEU A 435 -13.94 13.57 -7.31
N ASN A 436 -13.55 14.72 -6.74
CA ASN A 436 -12.89 15.76 -7.50
C ASN A 436 -11.46 15.31 -7.82
N ARG A 437 -11.04 15.45 -9.09
CA ARG A 437 -9.70 15.05 -9.55
C ARG A 437 -8.55 15.70 -8.80
N ASN A 438 -8.78 16.84 -8.13
CA ASN A 438 -7.76 17.51 -7.32
C ASN A 438 -7.57 16.90 -5.92
N THR A 439 -8.37 15.89 -5.53
CA THR A 439 -8.31 15.26 -4.21
C THR A 439 -7.62 13.89 -4.21
N TYR A 440 -7.08 13.48 -5.36
CA TYR A 440 -6.38 12.21 -5.55
C TYR A 440 -5.34 12.36 -6.65
N GLY A 441 -4.33 11.48 -6.69
CA GLY A 441 -3.19 11.68 -7.59
C GLY A 441 -2.40 10.42 -7.91
N PHE A 442 -1.88 10.37 -9.13
CA PHE A 442 -1.09 9.25 -9.66
C PHE A 442 0.09 9.81 -10.45
N ASN A 443 1.31 9.35 -10.18
CA ASN A 443 2.49 9.76 -10.94
C ASN A 443 2.77 8.85 -12.16
N PHE A 444 1.75 8.14 -12.63
CA PHE A 444 1.78 7.21 -13.76
C PHE A 444 0.44 7.24 -14.53
N THR A 445 0.42 6.64 -15.72
CA THR A 445 -0.76 6.63 -16.61
C THR A 445 -1.70 5.46 -16.30
N PRO A 446 -3.02 5.62 -16.53
CA PRO A 446 -3.99 4.60 -16.17
C PRO A 446 -3.91 3.35 -17.05
N ARG A 447 -4.06 2.21 -16.38
CA ARG A 447 -4.26 0.87 -16.93
C ARG A 447 -5.04 0.05 -15.90
N HIS A 448 -5.80 -0.93 -16.37
CA HIS A 448 -6.45 -1.90 -15.51
C HIS A 448 -5.43 -2.57 -14.56
N GLY A 449 -5.75 -2.55 -13.28
CA GLY A 449 -5.04 -3.20 -12.20
C GLY A 449 -5.95 -3.41 -11.00
N TYR A 450 -5.37 -3.78 -9.87
CA TYR A 450 -6.10 -4.05 -8.64
C TYR A 450 -5.40 -3.47 -7.40
N VAL A 451 -6.17 -2.82 -6.53
CA VAL A 451 -5.69 -2.28 -5.25
C VAL A 451 -5.99 -3.27 -4.13
N ILE A 452 -4.99 -3.57 -3.30
CA ILE A 452 -5.18 -4.29 -2.04
C ILE A 452 -4.66 -3.45 -0.87
N PRO A 453 -5.30 -3.52 0.31
CA PRO A 453 -4.67 -3.07 1.55
C PRO A 453 -3.38 -3.86 1.80
N VAL A 454 -2.38 -3.20 2.39
CA VAL A 454 -1.15 -3.80 2.90
C VAL A 454 -0.81 -3.23 4.26
N SER A 455 -0.20 -4.03 5.12
CA SER A 455 0.29 -3.57 6.42
C SER A 455 1.47 -2.60 6.26
N PRO A 456 1.77 -1.77 7.29
CA PRO A 456 2.95 -0.91 7.27
C PRO A 456 4.27 -1.64 7.03
N SER A 457 4.41 -2.86 7.57
CA SER A 457 5.60 -3.69 7.34
C SER A 457 5.71 -4.16 5.90
N GLN A 458 4.60 -4.55 5.27
CA GLN A 458 4.56 -4.94 3.86
C GLN A 458 4.84 -3.75 2.94
N TYR A 459 4.24 -2.59 3.20
CA TYR A 459 4.56 -1.35 2.48
C TYR A 459 6.07 -1.06 2.51
N ASN A 460 6.68 -1.13 3.71
CA ASN A 460 8.11 -0.89 3.88
C ASN A 460 8.98 -1.94 3.17
N ALA A 461 8.57 -3.22 3.21
CA ALA A 461 9.28 -4.29 2.52
C ALA A 461 9.24 -4.10 0.99
N LEU A 462 8.07 -3.77 0.44
CA LEU A 462 7.88 -3.48 -0.99
C LEU A 462 8.71 -2.27 -1.43
N LEU A 463 8.68 -1.18 -0.67
CA LEU A 463 9.48 0.00 -0.97
C LEU A 463 10.98 -0.27 -0.88
N LYS A 464 11.42 -1.10 0.07
CA LYS A 464 12.82 -1.51 0.20
C LYS A 464 13.27 -2.38 -0.98
N ALA A 465 12.42 -3.30 -1.43
CA ALA A 465 12.72 -4.15 -2.58
C ALA A 465 12.72 -3.36 -3.90
N TYR A 466 11.82 -2.38 -4.03
CA TYR A 466 11.57 -1.63 -5.26
C TYR A 466 11.54 -0.12 -5.02
N PRO A 467 12.69 0.51 -4.72
CA PRO A 467 12.74 1.91 -4.33
C PRO A 467 12.32 2.86 -5.45
N SER A 468 11.67 3.96 -5.07
CA SER A 468 11.31 5.07 -5.95
C SER A 468 11.67 6.40 -5.33
N ARG A 469 12.13 7.34 -6.17
CA ARG A 469 12.48 8.71 -5.74
C ARG A 469 11.26 9.39 -5.10
N GLY A 470 11.44 9.96 -3.91
CA GLY A 470 10.40 10.70 -3.20
C GLY A 470 9.41 9.83 -2.41
N MET A 471 9.66 8.52 -2.30
CA MET A 471 8.89 7.62 -1.44
C MET A 471 9.67 7.21 -0.19
N TYR A 472 8.96 7.06 0.92
CA TYR A 472 9.51 6.85 2.25
C TYR A 472 8.80 5.73 3.00
N THR A 473 9.53 5.04 3.87
CA THR A 473 8.96 4.05 4.79
C THR A 473 8.04 4.72 5.81
N ILE A 474 7.03 3.99 6.26
CA ILE A 474 6.06 4.43 7.26
C ILE A 474 6.29 3.71 8.60
N ASN A 475 5.79 4.30 9.69
CA ASN A 475 5.93 3.73 11.03
C ASN A 475 5.19 2.38 11.12
N VAL A 476 5.86 1.38 11.70
CA VAL A 476 5.24 0.09 12.02
C VAL A 476 4.73 0.15 13.46
N PRO A 477 3.41 -0.03 13.72
CA PRO A 477 2.89 -0.07 15.07
C PRO A 477 3.54 -1.21 15.87
N THR A 478 4.21 -0.91 16.98
CA THR A 478 4.75 -1.91 17.91
C THR A 478 3.67 -2.30 18.92
N THR A 479 3.13 -3.52 18.79
CA THR A 479 2.29 -4.13 19.83
C THR A 479 3.15 -4.49 21.03
N THR A 480 3.23 -3.58 22.01
CA THR A 480 3.81 -3.90 23.32
C THR A 480 2.76 -4.66 24.12
N THR A 481 2.75 -5.99 24.02
CA THR A 481 1.88 -6.83 24.84
C THR A 481 2.36 -6.76 26.28
N THR A 482 1.84 -5.82 27.06
CA THR A 482 2.06 -5.80 28.51
C THR A 482 1.20 -6.91 29.11
N VAL A 483 1.80 -8.08 29.34
CA VAL A 483 1.15 -9.15 30.11
C VAL A 483 0.96 -8.64 31.53
N LYS A 484 -0.22 -8.09 31.84
CA LYS A 484 -0.67 -7.88 33.22
C LYS A 484 -0.88 -9.26 33.83
N LYS A 485 0.15 -9.74 34.54
CA LYS A 485 0.11 -10.94 35.37
C LYS A 485 -0.98 -10.76 36.43
N THR A 486 -2.18 -11.24 36.15
CA THR A 486 -3.30 -11.22 37.10
C THR A 486 -3.27 -12.53 37.87
N THR A 487 -2.77 -12.48 39.10
CA THR A 487 -2.79 -13.62 40.02
C THR A 487 -4.23 -13.85 40.46
N THR A 488 -4.88 -14.88 39.93
CA THR A 488 -6.21 -15.31 40.38
C THR A 488 -6.06 -16.55 41.24
N THR A 489 -6.43 -16.42 42.52
CA THR A 489 -6.52 -17.52 43.49
C THR A 489 -7.67 -18.46 43.13
N THR A 490 -7.36 -19.75 43.10
CA THR A 490 -8.28 -20.84 42.76
C THR A 490 -9.27 -21.14 43.89
N ALA A 491 -10.51 -21.49 43.51
CA ALA A 491 -11.44 -22.27 44.33
C ALA A 491 -11.79 -23.57 43.57
N PRO A 492 -11.90 -24.74 44.24
CA PRO A 492 -12.05 -26.02 43.57
C PRO A 492 -13.51 -26.33 43.26
N VAL A 493 -13.80 -26.81 42.06
CA VAL A 493 -15.09 -27.44 41.72
C VAL A 493 -14.84 -28.88 41.26
N ASN A 494 -15.58 -29.78 41.90
CA ASN A 494 -15.56 -31.22 41.70
C ASN A 494 -16.09 -31.65 40.33
N THR A 495 -15.59 -32.80 39.92
CA THR A 495 -15.73 -33.52 38.65
C THR A 495 -17.08 -34.21 38.46
N SER A 496 -17.54 -34.33 37.21
CA SER A 496 -17.93 -35.61 36.60
C SER A 496 -18.36 -35.49 35.12
N GLY A 497 -17.49 -35.94 34.20
CA GLY A 497 -17.79 -36.86 33.09
C GLY A 497 -18.56 -36.30 31.87
N ALA A 498 -18.28 -36.66 30.62
CA ALA A 498 -17.25 -37.45 29.94
C ALA A 498 -17.31 -36.99 28.47
N VAL A 499 -16.20 -36.95 27.74
CA VAL A 499 -16.25 -36.83 26.27
C VAL A 499 -15.17 -37.71 25.65
N ASN A 500 -15.62 -38.47 24.65
CA ASN A 500 -14.86 -39.43 23.87
C ASN A 500 -13.79 -38.77 23.00
N GLU A 501 -12.71 -39.53 22.85
CA GLU A 501 -11.60 -39.54 21.89
C GLU A 501 -11.54 -38.48 20.77
N ILE A 502 -10.39 -37.80 20.70
CA ILE A 502 -9.89 -37.03 19.54
C ILE A 502 -8.68 -37.79 18.95
N PRO A 503 -8.55 -37.87 17.61
CA PRO A 503 -7.64 -38.79 16.92
C PRO A 503 -6.26 -38.16 16.69
N TYR A 504 -5.42 -38.07 17.71
CA TYR A 504 -3.98 -37.84 17.52
C TYR A 504 -3.20 -38.65 18.55
N SER A 505 -2.19 -39.40 18.10
CA SER A 505 -1.40 -40.38 18.86
C SER A 505 -0.43 -39.79 19.89
N TYR A 506 -0.72 -38.59 20.42
CA TYR A 506 0.15 -37.88 21.34
C TYR A 506 -0.34 -38.01 22.79
N PRO A 507 0.54 -38.33 23.76
CA PRO A 507 0.17 -38.44 25.15
C PRO A 507 -0.14 -37.08 25.77
N TYR A 508 -0.90 -37.05 26.86
CA TYR A 508 -1.01 -35.84 27.68
C TYR A 508 0.26 -35.61 28.50
N CYS A 509 0.62 -34.34 28.70
CA CYS A 509 1.71 -33.94 29.58
C CYS A 509 1.43 -34.39 31.01
N LYS A 510 2.40 -35.07 31.62
CA LYS A 510 2.27 -35.66 32.96
C LYS A 510 2.78 -34.73 34.05
N THR A 511 3.78 -33.90 33.75
CA THR A 511 4.53 -33.08 34.71
C THR A 511 4.56 -31.61 34.31
N THR A 512 4.70 -31.27 33.02
CA THR A 512 4.74 -29.88 32.56
C THR A 512 3.34 -29.28 32.44
N LYS A 513 3.23 -28.02 32.85
CA LYS A 513 2.06 -27.16 32.63
C LYS A 513 2.44 -25.94 31.78
N ASP A 514 3.68 -25.86 31.35
CA ASP A 514 4.19 -24.75 30.55
C ASP A 514 3.84 -24.98 29.08
N VAL A 515 3.10 -24.03 28.50
CA VAL A 515 2.70 -24.08 27.09
C VAL A 515 3.92 -23.74 26.24
N ALA A 516 4.41 -24.73 25.49
CA ALA A 516 5.48 -24.56 24.52
C ALA A 516 4.93 -24.05 23.17
N PHE A 517 3.69 -24.42 22.84
CA PHE A 517 3.03 -24.04 21.60
C PHE A 517 1.50 -24.13 21.74
N ASP A 518 0.77 -23.22 21.11
CA ASP A 518 -0.70 -23.18 21.10
C ASP A 518 -1.14 -22.98 19.64
N ASP A 519 -1.86 -23.96 19.08
CA ASP A 519 -2.33 -23.95 17.69
C ASP A 519 -3.77 -23.41 17.55
N GLY A 520 -4.34 -22.89 18.64
CA GLY A 520 -5.72 -22.42 18.70
C GLY A 520 -6.77 -23.52 18.91
N THR A 521 -6.37 -24.80 18.88
CA THR A 521 -7.23 -25.95 19.18
C THR A 521 -6.80 -26.70 20.43
N LEU A 522 -5.49 -26.84 20.65
CA LEU A 522 -4.87 -27.52 21.79
C LEU A 522 -3.62 -26.77 22.27
N GLN A 523 -3.35 -26.89 23.57
CA GLN A 523 -2.11 -26.43 24.17
C GLN A 523 -1.12 -27.57 24.28
N TRP A 524 0.09 -27.33 23.79
CA TRP A 524 1.16 -28.31 23.69
C TRP A 524 2.27 -27.99 24.68
N GLY A 525 2.75 -29.02 25.37
CA GLY A 525 3.95 -28.99 26.20
C GLY A 525 5.02 -29.92 25.64
N VAL A 526 6.24 -29.81 26.17
CA VAL A 526 7.35 -30.70 25.85
C VAL A 526 7.86 -31.36 27.12
N GLU A 527 7.90 -32.68 27.14
CA GLU A 527 8.45 -33.49 28.24
C GLU A 527 9.44 -34.51 27.69
N ASN A 528 10.67 -34.50 28.24
CA ASN A 528 11.74 -35.40 27.80
C ASN A 528 11.89 -35.40 26.27
N ASP A 529 11.95 -34.21 25.68
CA ASP A 529 12.06 -33.96 24.23
C ASP A 529 10.90 -34.52 23.37
N ASN A 530 9.76 -34.88 23.97
CA ASN A 530 8.58 -35.34 23.28
C ASN A 530 7.39 -34.39 23.46
N TRP A 531 6.62 -34.21 22.39
CA TRP A 531 5.40 -33.39 22.41
C TRP A 531 4.27 -34.10 23.17
N CYS A 532 3.58 -33.32 24.01
CA CYS A 532 2.45 -33.79 24.79
C CYS A 532 1.35 -32.73 24.88
N ILE A 533 0.12 -33.15 25.13
CA ILE A 533 -1.05 -32.24 25.22
C ILE A 533 -1.27 -31.83 26.68
N ILE A 534 -1.44 -30.54 26.97
CA ILE A 534 -1.68 -30.06 28.34
C ILE A 534 -3.16 -30.27 28.71
N LYS A 535 -3.45 -31.03 29.79
CA LYS A 535 -4.83 -31.27 30.26
C LYS A 535 -5.40 -30.05 31.00
N GLY A 536 -6.59 -29.61 30.59
CA GLY A 536 -7.49 -28.87 31.48
C GLY A 536 -7.60 -27.35 31.29
N GLN A 537 -7.48 -26.85 30.06
CA GLN A 537 -8.02 -25.55 29.68
C GLN A 537 -8.74 -25.73 28.35
N SER A 538 -10.07 -25.67 28.35
CA SER A 538 -10.85 -25.52 27.13
C SER A 538 -10.34 -24.30 26.36
N ALA A 539 -10.15 -24.43 25.04
CA ALA A 539 -9.85 -23.31 24.15
C ALA A 539 -10.65 -22.08 24.59
N GLN A 540 -9.95 -21.01 24.95
CA GLN A 540 -10.56 -19.76 25.32
C GLN A 540 -11.50 -19.38 24.18
N LYS A 541 -12.79 -19.22 24.48
CA LYS A 541 -13.81 -18.90 23.49
C LYS A 541 -13.46 -17.51 22.93
N CYS A 542 -12.70 -17.46 21.85
CA CYS A 542 -12.24 -16.21 21.26
C CYS A 542 -13.49 -15.48 20.74
N ASN A 543 -13.90 -14.44 21.45
CA ASN A 543 -15.03 -13.63 21.03
C ASN A 543 -14.60 -12.76 19.86
N CYS A 544 -15.19 -13.01 18.71
CA CYS A 544 -14.99 -12.19 17.54
C CYS A 544 -15.83 -10.91 17.64
N TRP A 545 -15.18 -9.84 18.07
CA TRP A 545 -15.82 -8.55 18.32
C TRP A 545 -16.39 -7.92 17.03
N ALA A 546 -15.72 -8.14 15.88
CA ALA A 546 -16.09 -7.56 14.59
C ALA A 546 -17.42 -8.09 14.00
N GLN A 547 -17.88 -9.29 14.41
CA GLN A 547 -19.18 -9.82 13.99
C GLN A 547 -20.34 -8.91 14.38
N LYS A 548 -20.23 -8.20 15.51
CA LYS A 548 -21.24 -7.23 15.95
C LYS A 548 -21.34 -6.01 15.04
N LEU A 549 -20.27 -5.75 14.27
CA LEU A 549 -20.17 -4.66 13.30
C LEU A 549 -20.50 -5.12 11.87
N GLY A 550 -20.86 -6.40 11.69
CA GLY A 550 -21.19 -6.97 10.38
C GLY A 550 -19.98 -7.49 9.58
N TYR A 551 -18.81 -7.63 10.23
CA TYR A 551 -17.58 -8.13 9.61
C TYR A 551 -17.19 -9.53 10.14
N PRO A 552 -16.59 -10.40 9.31
CA PRO A 552 -16.07 -11.69 9.76
C PRO A 552 -14.88 -11.56 10.72
N CYS A 553 -14.42 -12.70 11.21
CA CYS A 553 -13.22 -12.82 12.05
C CYS A 553 -12.05 -13.18 11.16
N CYS A 554 -10.87 -12.61 11.40
CA CYS A 554 -9.70 -12.99 10.63
C CYS A 554 -9.24 -14.38 11.04
N THR A 555 -8.84 -15.16 10.03
CA THR A 555 -8.15 -16.42 10.25
C THR A 555 -6.70 -16.17 10.64
N GLU A 556 -6.08 -15.12 10.10
CA GLU A 556 -4.72 -14.71 10.43
C GLU A 556 -4.65 -13.62 11.49
N LYS A 557 -3.47 -13.46 12.08
CA LYS A 557 -3.16 -12.39 13.05
C LYS A 557 -2.36 -11.24 12.42
N VAL A 558 -2.52 -11.00 11.11
CA VAL A 558 -1.87 -9.88 10.42
C VAL A 558 -2.70 -8.61 10.61
N ILE A 559 -2.13 -7.66 11.34
CA ILE A 559 -2.78 -6.37 11.61
C ILE A 559 -2.52 -5.44 10.45
N TYR A 560 -3.60 -5.05 9.77
CA TYR A 560 -3.57 -4.02 8.73
C TYR A 560 -3.89 -2.66 9.33
N TYR A 561 -4.82 -2.62 10.30
CA TYR A 561 -5.36 -1.43 10.94
C TYR A 561 -5.76 -1.69 12.40
N SER A 562 -5.77 -0.65 13.22
CA SER A 562 -6.25 -0.71 14.61
C SER A 562 -7.10 0.52 14.91
N ASP A 563 -8.18 0.34 15.65
CA ASP A 563 -9.03 1.43 16.15
C ASP A 563 -9.51 1.17 17.60
N GLY A 564 -10.54 1.92 18.01
CA GLY A 564 -11.16 1.77 19.33
C GLY A 564 -11.96 0.46 19.49
N ASP A 565 -12.35 -0.19 18.39
CA ASP A 565 -13.08 -1.46 18.42
C ASP A 565 -12.12 -2.65 18.48
N GLY A 566 -11.00 -2.61 17.76
CA GLY A 566 -9.95 -3.62 17.84
C GLY A 566 -8.90 -3.56 16.74
N ASP A 567 -8.18 -4.67 16.58
CA ASP A 567 -7.18 -4.85 15.52
C ASP A 567 -7.83 -5.52 14.32
N TRP A 568 -7.74 -4.92 13.14
CA TRP A 568 -8.40 -5.35 11.91
C TRP A 568 -7.40 -6.01 10.94
N GLY A 569 -7.85 -7.08 10.27
CA GLY A 569 -7.16 -7.72 9.15
C GLY A 569 -7.98 -7.67 7.86
N PHE A 570 -7.38 -8.11 6.75
CA PHE A 570 -8.04 -8.11 5.44
C PHE A 570 -7.78 -9.44 4.71
N GLU A 571 -8.87 -10.18 4.43
CA GLU A 571 -8.88 -11.53 3.87
C GLU A 571 -10.11 -11.65 2.94
N ASN A 572 -10.02 -12.41 1.84
CA ASN A 572 -11.16 -12.61 0.90
C ASN A 572 -11.86 -11.33 0.40
N ASN A 573 -11.08 -10.30 0.06
CA ASN A 573 -11.60 -9.01 -0.39
C ASN A 573 -12.55 -8.31 0.62
N GLN A 574 -12.44 -8.63 1.91
CA GLN A 574 -13.23 -8.00 2.97
C GLN A 574 -12.41 -7.76 4.25
N TRP A 575 -12.81 -6.77 5.04
CA TRP A 575 -12.27 -6.55 6.38
C TRP A 575 -12.73 -7.63 7.35
N CYS A 576 -11.86 -8.00 8.27
CA CYS A 576 -12.14 -8.93 9.33
C CYS A 576 -11.55 -8.45 10.66
N GLY A 577 -12.12 -8.87 11.80
CA GLY A 577 -11.58 -8.56 13.13
C GLY A 577 -10.56 -9.58 13.60
N ILE A 578 -9.38 -9.14 14.03
CA ILE A 578 -8.35 -9.98 14.66
C ILE A 578 -8.85 -10.38 16.05
N MET A 579 -8.94 -11.69 16.27
CA MET A 579 -9.39 -12.24 17.54
C MET A 579 -8.33 -12.06 18.63
N LYS A 580 -8.73 -11.52 19.79
CA LYS A 580 -7.90 -11.46 21.00
C LYS A 580 -8.18 -12.68 21.85
N CYS A 581 -7.34 -13.69 21.64
CA CYS A 581 -7.05 -14.78 22.55
C CYS A 581 -5.64 -14.47 23.09
#